data_AF-W4UWG6-F1
#
_entry.id   AF-W4UWG6-F1
#
_cell.length_a   1.000
_cell.length_b   1.000
_cell.length_c   1.000
_cell.angle_alpha   90.00
_cell.angle_beta   90.00
_cell.angle_gamma   90.00
#
_symmetry.space_group_name_H-M   'P 1'
#
loop_
_entity.id
_entity.type
_entity.pdbx_description
1 polymer ?
#
loop_
_entity_poly.entity_id
_entity_poly.type
_entity_poly.pdbx_seq_one_letter_code
_entity_poly.pdbx_strand_id
1 'polypeptide(L)'
;MTGATGYIGKHLSAYLSEKGGHQIIPLGRSMFREGMSGRLSQTLANCEVVINLAGAPINKCWTAAYKRQLFESRIGVTNRLNRALSSLTRKPKLLISASAVGIIQPLARWMNIRKPVGKAFYPIFVMPGKRKPNAVRPLHGLLLPALG
;
A
#
# COMPACT_ATOMS: atom_id res chain seq x y z
N MET A 1 6.71 7.40 -6.05
CA MET A 1 5.24 7.23 -5.97
C MET A 1 4.75 6.11 -6.88
N THR A 2 4.05 5.10 -6.35
CA THR A 2 3.36 4.10 -7.19
C THR A 2 2.04 4.68 -7.72
N GLY A 3 1.55 4.16 -8.86
CA GLY A 3 0.29 4.67 -9.44
C GLY A 3 0.38 6.09 -10.02
N ALA A 4 1.59 6.63 -10.23
CA ALA A 4 1.82 8.00 -10.71
C ALA A 4 1.17 8.29 -12.07
N THR A 5 0.93 7.28 -12.91
CA THR A 5 0.27 7.44 -14.21
C THR A 5 -1.26 7.32 -14.15
N GLY A 6 -1.83 6.98 -12.98
CA GLY A 6 -3.27 6.95 -12.78
C GLY A 6 -3.87 8.35 -12.58
N TYR A 7 -5.19 8.45 -12.50
CA TYR A 7 -5.91 9.72 -12.35
C TYR A 7 -5.39 10.55 -11.17
N ILE A 8 -5.50 10.03 -9.94
CA ILE A 8 -5.01 10.72 -8.73
C ILE A 8 -3.51 10.96 -8.81
N GLY A 9 -2.74 9.97 -9.28
CA GLY A 9 -1.29 10.05 -9.35
C GLY A 9 -0.78 11.18 -10.25
N LYS A 10 -1.43 11.41 -11.40
CA LYS A 10 -1.06 12.50 -12.32
C LYS A 10 -1.29 13.86 -11.69
N HIS A 11 -2.48 14.10 -11.14
CA HIS A 11 -2.81 15.38 -10.49
C HIS A 11 -1.94 15.63 -9.25
N LEU A 12 -1.70 14.60 -8.42
CA LEU A 12 -0.84 14.73 -7.26
C LEU A 12 0.63 14.95 -7.64
N SER A 13 1.13 14.29 -8.69
CA SER A 13 2.49 14.52 -9.18
C SER A 13 2.68 15.98 -9.62
N ALA A 14 1.75 16.49 -10.42
CA ALA A 14 1.78 17.87 -10.89
C ALA A 14 1.73 18.84 -9.70
N TYR A 15 0.78 18.67 -8.78
CA TYR A 15 0.65 19.54 -7.61
C TYR A 15 1.91 19.55 -6.74
N LEU A 16 2.45 18.38 -6.38
CA LEU A 16 3.63 18.29 -5.52
C LEU A 16 4.89 18.83 -6.20
N SER A 17 5.01 18.67 -7.52
CA SER A 17 6.14 19.19 -8.29
C SER A 17 6.03 20.71 -8.48
N GLU A 18 4.89 21.21 -8.96
CA GLU A 18 4.69 22.61 -9.35
C GLU A 18 4.49 23.54 -8.15
N LYS A 19 3.79 23.09 -7.11
CA LYS A 19 3.49 23.91 -5.93
C LYS A 19 4.37 23.57 -4.73
N GLY A 20 4.80 22.32 -4.61
CA GLY A 20 5.63 21.85 -3.50
C GLY A 20 7.13 21.83 -3.79
N GLY A 21 7.56 22.00 -5.05
CA GLY A 21 8.97 21.88 -5.44
C GLY A 21 9.56 20.49 -5.22
N HIS A 22 8.72 19.45 -5.09
CA HIS A 22 9.16 18.09 -4.80
C HIS A 22 9.54 17.32 -6.07
N GLN A 23 10.66 16.60 -6.04
CA GLN A 23 11.01 15.67 -7.10
C GLN A 23 10.15 14.40 -7.02
N ILE A 24 9.43 14.09 -8.10
CA ILE A 24 8.58 12.90 -8.18
C ILE A 24 9.32 11.77 -8.90
N ILE A 25 9.61 10.68 -8.18
CA ILE A 25 10.16 9.46 -8.75
C ILE A 25 9.03 8.45 -8.98
N PRO A 26 8.57 8.22 -10.23
CA PRO A 26 7.49 7.28 -10.51
C PRO A 26 7.95 5.84 -10.30
N LEU A 27 7.19 5.09 -9.49
CA LEU A 27 7.41 3.67 -9.24
C LEU A 27 6.50 2.83 -10.17
N GLY A 28 7.03 2.49 -11.34
CA GLY A 28 6.31 1.73 -12.37
C GLY A 28 6.07 0.26 -11.99
N ARG A 29 5.10 -0.38 -12.66
CA ARG A 29 4.70 -1.79 -12.43
C ARG A 29 5.86 -2.77 -12.58
N SER A 30 6.82 -2.49 -13.48
CA SER A 30 7.97 -3.35 -13.73
C SER A 30 8.89 -3.51 -12.51
N MET A 31 8.99 -2.52 -11.63
CA MET A 31 9.81 -2.62 -10.40
C MET A 31 9.21 -3.56 -9.34
N PHE A 32 7.96 -3.98 -9.50
CA PHE A 32 7.29 -4.92 -8.61
C PHE A 32 7.27 -6.35 -9.16
N ARG A 33 7.98 -6.62 -10.26
CA ARG A 33 8.20 -7.97 -10.77
C ARG A 33 9.24 -8.69 -9.92
N GLU A 34 9.20 -10.03 -9.94
CA GLU A 34 10.24 -10.85 -9.33
C GLU A 34 11.62 -10.53 -9.92
N GLY A 35 12.66 -10.62 -9.10
CA GLY A 35 14.03 -10.22 -9.47
C GLY A 35 14.32 -8.71 -9.45
N MET A 36 13.29 -7.85 -9.41
CA MET A 36 13.47 -6.38 -9.44
C MET A 36 13.57 -5.73 -8.04
N SER A 37 13.59 -6.53 -6.97
CA SER A 37 13.61 -6.04 -5.59
C SER A 37 14.82 -5.14 -5.29
N GLY A 38 16.00 -5.46 -5.82
CA GLY A 38 17.21 -4.65 -5.64
C GLY A 38 17.04 -3.22 -6.19
N ARG A 39 16.53 -3.11 -7.43
CA ARG A 39 16.24 -1.80 -8.06
C ARG A 39 15.18 -1.01 -7.28
N LEU A 40 14.14 -1.70 -6.81
CA LEU A 40 13.11 -1.07 -5.97
C LEU A 40 13.72 -0.53 -4.67
N SER A 41 14.48 -1.33 -3.94
CA SER A 41 15.15 -0.92 -2.70
C SER A 41 16.11 0.26 -2.92
N GLN A 42 16.95 0.19 -3.96
CA GLN A 42 17.88 1.28 -4.30
C GLN A 42 17.13 2.60 -4.59
N THR A 43 16.02 2.52 -5.32
CA THR A 43 15.19 3.70 -5.62
C THR A 43 14.59 4.28 -4.33
N LEU A 44 14.10 3.42 -3.44
CA LEU A 44 13.47 3.82 -2.17
C LEU A 44 14.49 4.41 -1.18
N ALA A 45 15.74 3.95 -1.18
CA ALA A 45 16.80 4.46 -0.30
C ALA A 45 17.08 5.96 -0.51
N ASN A 46 16.84 6.45 -1.72
CA ASN A 46 17.03 7.86 -2.09
C ASN A 46 15.75 8.70 -1.91
N CYS A 47 14.69 8.16 -1.32
CA CYS A 47 13.41 8.85 -1.13
C CYS A 47 13.17 9.23 0.34
N GLU A 48 12.63 10.42 0.59
CA GLU A 48 12.17 10.81 1.93
C GLU A 48 10.74 10.35 2.23
N VAL A 49 9.87 10.34 1.22
CA VAL A 49 8.46 9.99 1.33
C VAL A 49 8.08 9.00 0.25
N VAL A 50 7.31 7.99 0.62
CA VAL A 50 6.74 7.01 -0.31
C VAL A 50 5.23 7.16 -0.32
N ILE A 51 4.67 7.39 -1.51
CA ILE A 51 3.22 7.42 -1.72
C ILE A 51 2.83 6.21 -2.57
N ASN A 52 1.92 5.39 -2.05
CA ASN A 52 1.42 4.18 -2.68
C ASN A 52 -0.02 4.40 -3.17
N LEU A 53 -0.18 4.69 -4.47
CA LEU A 53 -1.48 4.82 -5.15
C LEU A 53 -1.75 3.67 -6.13
N ALA A 54 -0.97 2.58 -6.04
CA ALA A 54 -1.12 1.44 -6.92
C ALA A 54 -2.46 0.73 -6.69
N GLY A 55 -3.11 0.40 -7.80
CA GLY A 55 -4.33 -0.42 -7.81
C GLY A 55 -4.87 -0.54 -9.21
N ALA A 56 -5.38 -1.72 -9.56
CA ALA A 56 -6.16 -1.89 -10.78
C ALA A 56 -7.51 -1.15 -10.64
N PRO A 57 -8.03 -0.55 -11.73
CA PRO A 57 -9.27 0.22 -11.67
C PRO A 57 -10.45 -0.69 -11.29
N ILE A 58 -11.44 -0.17 -10.57
CA ILE A 58 -12.58 -0.98 -10.10
C ILE A 58 -13.75 -1.05 -11.10
N ASN A 59 -13.66 -0.30 -12.21
CA ASN A 59 -14.72 -0.08 -13.20
C ASN A 59 -14.87 -1.20 -14.26
N LYS A 60 -14.33 -2.40 -14.04
CA LYS A 60 -14.51 -3.56 -14.93
C LYS A 60 -15.44 -4.58 -14.30
N CYS A 61 -15.94 -5.54 -15.07
CA CYS A 61 -16.66 -6.69 -14.53
C CYS A 61 -15.75 -7.55 -13.63
N TRP A 62 -16.23 -7.95 -12.45
CA TRP A 62 -15.42 -8.67 -11.46
C TRP A 62 -15.46 -10.18 -11.69
N THR A 63 -14.84 -10.61 -12.79
CA THR A 63 -14.55 -12.04 -13.02
C THR A 63 -13.58 -12.55 -11.95
N ALA A 64 -13.48 -13.87 -11.76
CA ALA A 64 -12.52 -14.47 -10.83
C ALA A 64 -11.07 -14.01 -11.13
N ALA A 65 -10.70 -13.96 -12.42
CA ALA A 65 -9.41 -13.45 -12.86
C ALA A 65 -9.21 -11.97 -12.51
N TYR A 66 -10.25 -11.15 -12.68
CA TYR A 66 -10.15 -9.72 -12.35
C TYR A 66 -10.11 -9.45 -10.85
N LYS A 67 -10.85 -10.22 -10.04
CA LYS A 67 -10.76 -10.17 -8.57
C LYS A 67 -9.34 -10.48 -8.11
N ARG A 68 -8.69 -11.50 -8.68
CA ARG A 68 -7.27 -11.79 -8.43
C ARG A 68 -6.37 -10.60 -8.79
N GLN A 69 -6.61 -9.97 -9.94
CA GLN A 69 -5.87 -8.77 -10.34
C GLN A 69 -6.08 -7.59 -9.37
N LEU A 70 -7.32 -7.35 -8.90
CA LEU A 70 -7.63 -6.32 -7.93
C LEU A 70 -6.88 -6.54 -6.61
N PHE A 71 -6.80 -7.79 -6.16
CA PHE A 71 -6.05 -8.19 -4.98
C PHE A 71 -4.53 -7.99 -5.16
N GLU A 72 -3.95 -8.57 -6.22
CA GLU A 72 -2.51 -8.51 -6.49
C GLU A 72 -2.00 -7.08 -6.71
N SER A 73 -2.77 -6.26 -7.40
CA SER A 73 -2.43 -4.86 -7.67
C SER A 73 -2.44 -3.98 -6.42
N ARG A 74 -2.98 -4.45 -5.30
CA ARG A 74 -3.07 -3.74 -4.03
C ARG A 74 -2.20 -4.40 -2.96
N ILE A 75 -2.58 -5.61 -2.56
CA ILE A 75 -1.91 -6.36 -1.49
C ILE A 75 -0.53 -6.82 -1.95
N GLY A 76 -0.43 -7.39 -3.15
CA GLY A 76 0.86 -7.84 -3.70
C GLY A 76 1.87 -6.71 -3.84
N VAL A 77 1.44 -5.55 -4.35
CA VAL A 77 2.29 -4.35 -4.45
C VAL A 77 2.71 -3.83 -3.07
N THR A 78 1.77 -3.73 -2.12
CA THR A 78 2.04 -3.25 -0.76
C THR A 78 3.01 -4.17 -0.02
N ASN A 79 2.86 -5.49 -0.16
CA ASN A 79 3.76 -6.47 0.44
C ASN A 79 5.18 -6.36 -0.11
N ARG A 80 5.33 -6.22 -1.43
CA ARG A 80 6.63 -6.02 -2.08
C ARG A 80 7.28 -4.70 -1.65
N LEU A 81 6.49 -3.63 -1.51
CA LEU A 81 6.96 -2.34 -1.01
C LEU A 81 7.45 -2.45 0.44
N ASN A 82 6.68 -3.08 1.33
CA ASN A 82 7.05 -3.28 2.72
C ASN A 82 8.32 -4.14 2.86
N ARG A 83 8.45 -5.19 2.05
CA ARG A 83 9.67 -6.02 2.01
C ARG A 83 10.89 -5.20 1.61
N ALA A 84 10.79 -4.41 0.54
CA ALA A 84 11.87 -3.54 0.09
C ALA A 84 12.25 -2.52 1.17
N LEU A 85 11.27 -1.82 1.75
CA LEU A 85 11.50 -0.86 2.85
C LEU A 85 12.14 -1.50 4.08
N SER A 86 11.82 -2.76 4.37
CA SER A 86 12.38 -3.50 5.51
C SER A 86 13.85 -3.84 5.33
N SER A 87 14.31 -3.99 4.07
CA SER A 87 15.72 -4.23 3.73
C SER A 87 16.61 -2.99 3.75
N LEU A 88 16.04 -1.79 3.91
CA LEU A 88 16.82 -0.54 3.87
C LEU A 88 17.44 -0.22 5.23
N THR A 89 18.73 0.13 5.21
CA THR A 89 19.43 0.72 6.36
C THR A 89 18.89 2.12 6.66
N ARG A 90 18.72 2.95 5.63
CA ARG A 90 18.10 4.28 5.73
C ARG A 90 16.71 4.24 5.11
N LYS A 91 15.69 4.35 5.96
CA LYS A 91 14.28 4.27 5.55
C LYS A 91 13.72 5.67 5.23
N PRO A 92 12.79 5.77 4.26
CA PRO A 92 11.94 6.94 4.11
C PRO A 92 11.25 7.30 5.43
N LYS A 93 11.07 8.59 5.69
CA LYS A 93 10.47 9.11 6.93
C LYS A 93 8.98 8.80 7.00
N LEU A 94 8.33 8.68 5.85
CA LEU A 94 6.89 8.57 5.72
C LEU A 94 6.47 7.63 4.58
N LEU A 95 5.51 6.77 4.87
CA LEU A 95 4.75 6.00 3.88
C LEU A 95 3.28 6.46 3.96
N ILE A 96 2.71 6.84 2.81
CA ILE A 96 1.28 7.16 2.64
C ILE A 96 0.72 6.12 1.66
N SER A 97 -0.35 5.43 2.02
CA SER A 97 -0.98 4.44 1.14
C SER A 97 -2.46 4.76 0.94
N ALA A 98 -2.92 4.79 -0.31
CA ALA A 98 -4.34 4.94 -0.60
C ALA A 98 -5.13 3.75 -0.05
N SER A 99 -6.33 4.04 0.44
CA SER A 99 -7.32 3.06 0.91
C SER A 99 -8.70 3.42 0.34
N ALA A 100 -9.71 2.60 0.62
CA ALA A 100 -11.08 2.81 0.15
C ALA A 100 -12.08 2.66 1.31
N VAL A 101 -13.20 3.40 1.21
CA VAL A 101 -14.28 3.40 2.21
C VAL A 101 -14.97 2.04 2.37
N GLY A 102 -14.85 1.13 1.39
CA GLY A 102 -15.47 -0.20 1.45
C GLY A 102 -14.97 -1.12 2.57
N ILE A 103 -13.96 -0.69 3.34
CA ILE A 103 -13.57 -1.33 4.62
C ILE A 103 -14.63 -1.08 5.71
N ILE A 104 -15.31 0.06 5.63
CA ILE A 104 -16.29 0.50 6.61
C ILE A 104 -17.59 -0.23 6.31
N GLN A 105 -18.01 -1.11 7.22
CA GLN A 105 -19.32 -1.75 7.12
C GLN A 105 -20.42 -0.68 7.16
N PRO A 106 -21.51 -0.81 6.38
CA PRO A 106 -22.54 0.24 6.27
C PRO A 106 -23.27 0.58 7.57
N LEU A 107 -23.08 -0.21 8.63
CA LEU A 107 -23.79 -0.05 9.90
C LEU A 107 -22.93 0.67 10.95
N ALA A 108 -22.42 1.86 10.66
CA ALA A 108 -21.78 2.68 11.68
C ALA A 108 -21.93 4.17 11.40
N ARG A 109 -22.91 4.75 12.10
CA ARG A 109 -23.02 6.17 12.49
C ARG A 109 -21.63 6.79 12.69
N TRP A 110 -21.35 7.88 11.95
CA TRP A 110 -20.17 8.76 12.04
C TRP A 110 -18.95 8.15 12.78
N MET A 111 -18.16 7.31 12.11
CA MET A 111 -16.97 6.70 12.72
C MET A 111 -15.67 7.42 12.39
N ASN A 112 -14.89 7.65 13.45
CA ASN A 112 -13.52 8.16 13.43
C ASN A 112 -12.54 7.04 12.97
N ILE A 113 -11.70 7.30 11.96
CA ILE A 113 -10.79 6.33 11.29
C ILE A 113 -9.67 5.81 12.21
N ARG A 114 -9.62 6.24 13.48
CA ARG A 114 -8.61 5.83 14.46
C ARG A 114 -8.75 4.40 14.98
N LYS A 115 -9.87 3.69 14.74
CA LYS A 115 -10.06 2.30 15.20
C LYS A 115 -9.87 1.30 14.06
N PRO A 116 -9.01 0.27 14.21
CA PRO A 116 -8.84 -0.75 13.18
C PRO A 116 -10.11 -1.61 13.06
N VAL A 117 -10.67 -1.68 11.85
CA VAL A 117 -11.81 -2.54 11.52
C VAL A 117 -11.33 -3.63 10.57
N GLY A 118 -11.36 -4.89 11.03
CA GLY A 118 -11.32 -6.10 10.18
C GLY A 118 -10.01 -6.42 9.43
N LYS A 119 -9.84 -7.69 9.06
CA LYS A 119 -8.64 -8.25 8.39
C LYS A 119 -8.63 -8.07 6.85
N ALA A 120 -9.42 -7.17 6.29
CA ALA A 120 -9.47 -6.96 4.85
C ALA A 120 -9.13 -5.51 4.53
N PHE A 121 -8.09 -5.34 3.71
CA PHE A 121 -7.55 -4.07 3.24
C PHE A 121 -6.79 -3.29 4.32
N TYR A 122 -5.46 -3.25 4.19
CA TYR A 122 -4.62 -2.45 5.08
C TYR A 122 -5.06 -0.97 5.00
N PRO A 123 -5.52 -0.36 6.10
CA PRO A 123 -5.85 1.07 6.13
C PRO A 123 -4.62 1.92 5.83
N ILE A 124 -4.83 3.22 5.56
CA ILE A 124 -3.77 4.22 5.47
C ILE A 124 -2.88 4.10 6.72
N PHE A 125 -1.70 3.50 6.59
CA PHE A 125 -0.71 3.47 7.66
C PHE A 125 0.28 4.59 7.43
N VAL A 126 0.14 5.68 8.19
CA VAL A 126 1.23 6.62 8.42
C VAL A 126 2.16 5.96 9.43
N MET A 127 3.21 5.29 8.96
CA MET A 127 4.25 4.76 9.84
C MET A 127 5.35 5.82 10.04
N PRO A 128 5.51 6.39 11.24
CA PRO A 128 6.71 7.17 11.54
C PRO A 128 7.93 6.25 11.54
N GLY A 129 9.00 6.67 10.86
CA GLY A 129 10.21 5.90 10.57
C GLY A 129 11.10 5.46 11.75
N LYS A 130 10.56 5.26 12.97
CA LYS A 130 11.28 4.61 14.08
C LYS A 130 10.35 3.77 14.96
N ARG A 131 10.25 2.46 14.69
CA ARG A 131 9.97 1.44 15.72
C ARG A 131 10.75 0.15 15.41
N LYS A 132 11.42 -0.38 16.44
CA LYS A 132 12.17 -1.65 16.43
C LYS A 132 11.25 -2.82 16.05
N PRO A 133 11.77 -3.90 15.44
CA PRO A 133 10.97 -5.02 15.00
C PRO A 133 10.62 -5.91 16.20
N ASN A 134 9.35 -5.93 16.62
CA ASN A 134 8.82 -7.07 17.35
C ASN A 134 7.85 -7.83 16.43
N ALA A 135 8.36 -8.97 15.97
CA ALA A 135 7.66 -10.19 15.56
C ALA A 135 6.26 -10.03 14.93
N VAL A 136 6.20 -10.07 13.60
CA VAL A 136 5.04 -10.59 12.90
C VAL A 136 5.07 -12.11 13.06
N ARG A 137 4.28 -12.66 14.00
CA ARG A 137 4.05 -14.11 14.06
C ARG A 137 3.00 -14.48 13.00
N PRO A 138 3.28 -15.44 12.10
CA PRO A 138 2.24 -16.03 11.28
C PRO A 138 1.42 -16.98 12.16
N LEU A 139 0.15 -16.66 12.42
CA LEU A 139 -0.77 -17.64 13.00
C LEU A 139 -1.26 -18.55 11.87
N HIS A 140 -0.60 -19.70 11.73
CA HIS A 140 -1.20 -20.90 11.15
C HIS A 140 -2.45 -21.30 11.95
N GLY A 141 -3.39 -21.91 11.22
CA GLY A 141 -4.70 -22.44 11.62
C GLY A 141 -5.05 -22.55 13.10
N LEU A 142 -6.21 -22.00 13.45
CA LEU A 142 -7.08 -22.60 14.45
C LEU A 142 -8.48 -22.66 13.86
N LEU A 143 -8.91 -23.87 13.49
CA LEU A 143 -10.32 -24.23 13.55
C LEU A 143 -10.80 -23.96 14.98
N LEU A 144 -11.95 -23.30 15.13
CA LEU A 144 -12.76 -23.41 16.34
C LEU A 144 -14.13 -23.96 15.94
N PRO A 145 -14.70 -24.87 16.75
CA PRO A 145 -15.84 -25.68 16.35
C PRO A 145 -17.14 -24.88 16.41
N ALA A 146 -18.10 -25.36 15.62
CA ALA A 146 -19.49 -24.95 15.66
C ALA A 146 -20.06 -25.22 17.07
N LEU A 147 -20.91 -24.30 17.51
CA LEU A 147 -21.78 -24.43 18.67
C LEU A 147 -22.72 -25.63 18.49
N GLY A 148 -22.80 -26.46 19.52
CA GLY A 148 -23.72 -27.57 19.73
C GLY A 148 -23.52 -28.10 21.13
#